data_AF-A0A4V1FXM5-F1
#
_entry.id   AF-A0A4V1FXM5-F1
#
_cell.length_a   1.000
_cell.length_b   1.000
_cell.length_c   1.000
_cell.angle_alpha   90.00
_cell.angle_beta   90.00
_cell.angle_gamma   90.00
#
_symmetry.space_group_name_H-M   'P 1'
#
loop_
_entity.id
_entity.type
_entity.pdbx_description
1 polymer ?
#
loop_
_entity_poly.entity_id
_entity_poly.type
_entity_poly.pdbx_seq_one_letter_code
_entity_poly.pdbx_strand_id
1 'polypeptide(L)'
;MTLLPVDTDVLEDVCRDIAQDNYGFIYVSDQKNEIKSAYESADIGLVNARSLSSSDMRKALTEMTADEFIDLEQLRDGVFYVDPFGVKGNMNITRELTNLFGQRLVVTGETLRSRFSLAIDDMEFFADELADRNYVRRITAGKRDYYTIGPQLKEHADDVGLDSRLEREASNGKIAHGDLESVIDVDATSDVIRYLDREGYIVDLDGEYLVEEAIDEYARYLAERIEDDVEAEFADSSYVLRTGEFEQVVENEIASRFDVLSTARSVRSEILESTRDSVVDRLGLDRGREMVEAVGPFEDVVEDHARRIRTDLKAEQDQLPGTLPEWVELAEEHFEELQVSNATEVNEYVRDAVRDRYRCLVNEEEFGGMAA
;
A
#
# COMPACT_ATOMS: atom_id res chain seq x y z
N MET A 1 61.13 36.59 -12.27
CA MET A 1 59.70 36.91 -12.09
C MET A 1 59.31 36.38 -10.75
N THR A 2 58.90 37.25 -9.82
CA THR A 2 58.28 36.85 -8.56
C THR A 2 56.95 36.18 -8.88
N LEU A 3 56.80 34.91 -8.50
CA LEU A 3 55.52 34.23 -8.52
C LEU A 3 54.65 34.92 -7.46
N LEU A 4 53.62 35.64 -7.90
CA LEU A 4 52.62 36.21 -7.01
C LEU A 4 51.74 35.05 -6.47
N PRO A 5 51.23 35.14 -5.23
CA PRO A 5 50.34 34.13 -4.67
C PRO A 5 48.99 34.09 -5.41
N VAL A 6 48.31 32.95 -5.34
CA VAL A 6 46.92 32.81 -5.79
C VAL A 6 46.02 33.47 -4.75
N ASP A 7 45.00 34.20 -5.21
CA ASP A 7 43.97 34.78 -4.36
C ASP A 7 43.01 33.66 -3.90
N THR A 8 43.16 33.21 -2.66
CA THR A 8 42.38 32.09 -2.12
C THR A 8 40.91 32.45 -1.94
N ASP A 9 40.60 33.70 -1.60
CA ASP A 9 39.22 34.15 -1.38
C ASP A 9 38.46 34.15 -2.71
N VAL A 10 39.06 34.69 -3.77
CA VAL A 10 38.46 34.65 -5.11
C VAL A 10 38.37 33.21 -5.63
N LEU A 11 39.38 32.37 -5.37
CA LEU A 11 39.35 30.98 -5.80
C LEU A 11 38.27 30.19 -5.05
N GLU A 12 38.03 30.47 -3.77
CA GLU A 12 36.95 29.91 -2.97
C GLU A 12 35.59 30.27 -3.55
N ASP A 13 35.33 31.54 -3.84
CA ASP A 13 34.08 32.00 -4.42
C ASP A 13 33.80 31.30 -5.77
N VAL A 14 34.81 31.25 -6.65
CA VAL A 14 34.72 30.55 -7.94
C VAL A 14 34.42 29.06 -7.74
N CYS A 15 35.10 28.42 -6.80
CA CYS A 15 34.91 26.99 -6.52
C CYS A 15 33.54 26.71 -5.92
N ARG A 16 33.04 27.58 -5.04
CA ARG A 16 31.71 27.48 -4.44
C ARG A 16 30.62 27.60 -5.50
N ASP A 17 30.74 28.54 -6.43
CA ASP A 17 29.80 28.70 -7.54
C ASP A 17 29.77 27.45 -8.43
N ILE A 18 30.94 26.95 -8.84
CA ILE A 18 31.06 25.73 -9.66
C ILE A 18 30.52 24.50 -8.90
N ALA A 19 30.82 24.39 -7.60
CA ALA A 19 30.33 23.30 -6.77
C ALA A 19 28.80 23.32 -6.66
N GLN A 20 28.16 24.49 -6.53
CA GLN A 20 26.70 24.58 -6.45
C GLN A 20 26.01 24.02 -7.70
N ASP A 21 26.57 24.26 -8.88
CA ASP A 21 26.06 23.74 -10.14
C ASP A 21 26.33 22.23 -10.32
N ASN A 22 27.33 21.70 -9.61
CA ASN A 22 27.78 20.31 -9.68
C ASN A 22 27.55 19.53 -8.38
N TYR A 23 26.49 19.88 -7.64
CA TYR A 23 26.03 19.14 -6.46
C TYR A 23 27.07 18.97 -5.35
N GLY A 24 27.93 19.98 -5.20
CA GLY A 24 29.01 20.05 -4.22
C GLY A 24 30.37 19.61 -4.74
N PHE A 25 30.46 18.98 -5.92
CA PHE A 25 31.73 18.42 -6.41
C PHE A 25 32.51 19.37 -7.32
N ILE A 26 33.83 19.38 -7.12
CA ILE A 26 34.78 20.08 -7.97
C ILE A 26 35.77 19.06 -8.54
N TYR A 27 35.64 18.78 -9.83
CA TYR A 27 36.52 17.89 -10.58
C TYR A 27 37.56 18.71 -11.33
N VAL A 28 38.74 18.90 -10.74
CA VAL A 28 39.77 19.79 -11.30
C VAL A 28 40.24 19.35 -12.70
N SER A 29 40.20 18.06 -13.03
CA SER A 29 40.51 17.58 -14.38
C SER A 29 39.55 18.13 -15.44
N ASP A 30 38.27 18.22 -15.09
CA ASP A 30 37.17 18.43 -16.04
C ASP A 30 36.81 19.92 -16.08
N GLN A 31 36.84 20.58 -14.92
CA GLN A 31 36.46 21.99 -14.74
C GLN A 31 37.66 22.95 -14.77
N LYS A 32 38.89 22.47 -15.02
CA LYS A 32 40.11 23.31 -15.05
C LYS A 32 39.94 24.61 -15.83
N ASN A 33 39.36 24.54 -17.02
CA ASN A 33 39.25 25.71 -17.90
C ASN A 33 38.20 26.70 -17.38
N GLU A 34 37.15 26.20 -16.75
CA GLU A 34 36.09 26.99 -16.14
C GLU A 34 36.61 27.72 -14.89
N ILE A 35 37.20 26.99 -13.94
CA ILE A 35 37.84 27.56 -12.74
C ILE A 35 38.87 28.61 -13.15
N LYS A 36 39.73 28.29 -14.13
CA LYS A 36 40.74 29.22 -14.63
C LYS A 36 40.10 30.49 -15.22
N SER A 37 39.10 30.33 -16.09
CA SER A 37 38.49 31.47 -16.77
C SER A 37 37.73 32.38 -15.80
N ALA A 38 37.03 31.79 -14.83
CA ALA A 38 36.32 32.53 -13.79
C ALA A 38 37.29 33.28 -12.87
N TYR A 39 38.33 32.61 -12.37
CA TYR A 39 39.37 33.24 -11.55
C TYR A 39 40.09 34.37 -12.30
N GLU A 40 40.52 34.15 -13.55
CA GLU A 40 41.24 35.16 -14.35
C GLU A 40 40.35 36.35 -14.75
N SER A 41 39.03 36.18 -14.71
CA SER A 41 38.06 37.26 -15.00
C SER A 41 37.63 38.04 -13.75
N ALA A 42 37.94 37.54 -12.55
CA ALA A 42 37.63 38.18 -11.29
C ALA A 42 38.61 39.33 -10.94
N ASP A 43 38.23 40.22 -10.03
CA ASP A 43 39.08 41.33 -9.59
C ASP A 43 40.10 40.87 -8.54
N ILE A 44 41.15 40.19 -9.00
CA ILE A 44 42.24 39.60 -8.22
C ILE A 44 43.33 40.61 -7.77
N GLY A 45 43.04 41.91 -7.79
CA GLY A 45 43.96 42.95 -7.31
C GLY A 45 45.32 43.00 -8.05
N LEU A 46 46.28 43.75 -7.49
CA LEU A 46 47.63 43.91 -8.06
C LEU A 46 48.69 43.02 -7.40
N VAL A 47 48.35 42.41 -6.26
CA VAL A 47 49.27 41.63 -5.43
C VAL A 47 49.16 40.12 -5.66
N ASN A 48 48.11 39.67 -6.35
CA ASN A 48 47.86 38.25 -6.62
C ASN A 48 48.12 37.89 -8.08
N ALA A 49 48.27 36.59 -8.34
CA ALA A 49 48.54 36.05 -9.65
C ALA A 49 47.34 36.28 -10.59
N ARG A 50 47.57 36.98 -11.69
CA ARG A 50 46.55 37.24 -12.74
C ARG A 50 46.26 36.05 -13.64
N SER A 51 47.08 35.01 -13.58
CA SER A 51 46.88 33.79 -14.35
C SER A 51 47.01 32.58 -13.45
N LEU A 52 46.12 31.62 -13.65
CA LEU A 52 46.04 30.42 -12.84
C LEU A 52 46.54 29.22 -13.63
N SER A 53 47.74 28.75 -13.30
CA SER A 53 48.27 27.50 -13.85
C SER A 53 47.63 26.30 -13.14
N SER A 54 47.63 25.12 -13.77
CA SER A 54 47.03 23.92 -13.15
C SER A 54 47.76 23.45 -11.91
N SER A 55 49.08 23.63 -11.85
CA SER A 55 49.86 23.31 -10.65
C SER A 55 49.54 24.28 -9.53
N ASP A 56 49.40 25.57 -9.84
CA ASP A 56 49.10 26.60 -8.84
C ASP A 56 47.68 26.45 -8.31
N MET A 57 46.71 26.14 -9.19
CA MET A 57 45.32 25.83 -8.82
C MET A 57 45.25 24.65 -7.87
N ARG A 58 45.85 23.50 -8.22
CA ARG A 58 45.83 22.31 -7.36
C ARG A 58 46.49 22.56 -6.02
N LYS A 59 47.62 23.27 -6.04
CA LYS A 59 48.35 23.62 -4.83
C LYS A 59 47.49 24.53 -3.93
N ALA A 60 46.91 25.58 -4.50
CA ALA A 60 46.04 26.51 -3.75
C ALA A 60 44.83 25.78 -3.15
N LEU A 61 44.13 24.93 -3.92
CA LEU A 61 42.99 24.17 -3.40
C LEU A 61 43.38 23.21 -2.28
N THR A 62 44.54 22.54 -2.40
CA THR A 62 45.05 21.65 -1.33
C THR A 62 45.46 22.44 -0.08
N GLU A 63 45.98 23.66 -0.25
CA GLU A 63 46.31 24.54 0.87
C GLU A 63 45.02 25.07 1.54
N MET A 64 43.98 25.36 0.76
CA MET A 64 42.67 25.81 1.25
C MET A 64 41.97 24.75 2.11
N THR A 65 42.10 23.46 1.79
CA THR A 65 41.50 22.40 2.63
C THR A 65 42.13 22.24 4.01
N ALA A 66 43.27 22.88 4.25
CA ALA A 66 43.90 22.91 5.57
C ALA A 66 43.47 24.13 6.41
N ASP A 67 42.70 25.05 5.82
CA ASP A 67 42.20 26.25 6.48
C ASP A 67 40.83 25.97 7.13
N GLU A 68 40.71 26.19 8.43
CA GLU A 68 39.46 25.95 9.19
C GLU A 68 38.34 26.93 8.84
N PHE A 69 38.65 28.02 8.14
CA PHE A 69 37.65 29.02 7.73
C PHE A 69 37.10 28.78 6.33
N ILE A 70 37.64 27.80 5.60
CA ILE A 70 37.22 27.47 4.24
C ILE A 70 36.45 26.14 4.26
N ASP A 71 35.18 26.18 3.87
CA ASP A 71 34.31 25.00 3.77
C ASP A 71 34.63 24.18 2.50
N LEU A 72 35.86 23.69 2.38
CA LEU A 72 36.35 22.90 1.26
C LEU A 72 37.04 21.62 1.76
N GLU A 73 36.49 20.47 1.41
CA GLU A 73 37.06 19.16 1.73
C GLU A 73 37.75 18.55 0.51
N GLN A 74 38.90 17.91 0.71
CA GLN A 74 39.56 17.14 -0.33
C GLN A 74 39.20 15.65 -0.19
N LEU A 75 38.45 15.11 -1.15
CA LEU A 75 38.08 13.70 -1.16
C LEU A 75 39.21 12.81 -1.71
N ARG A 76 39.87 13.27 -2.79
CA ARG A 76 41.05 12.61 -3.39
C ARG A 76 41.87 13.59 -4.22
N ASP A 77 42.97 13.14 -4.83
CA ASP A 77 43.78 14.00 -5.69
C ASP A 77 42.95 14.58 -6.84
N GLY A 78 42.85 15.91 -6.88
CA GLY A 78 42.11 16.66 -7.90
C GLY A 78 40.58 16.65 -7.76
N VAL A 79 40.02 16.11 -6.68
CA VAL A 79 38.58 16.14 -6.40
C VAL A 79 38.32 16.75 -5.03
N PHE A 80 37.49 17.79 -5.03
CA PHE A 80 37.14 18.54 -3.83
C PHE A 80 35.62 18.60 -3.67
N TYR A 81 35.16 18.81 -2.45
CA TYR A 81 33.77 18.89 -2.07
C TYR A 81 33.48 20.15 -1.26
N VAL A 82 32.37 20.81 -1.58
CA VAL A 82 31.79 21.93 -0.83
C VAL A 82 30.35 21.56 -0.52
N ASP A 83 29.93 21.63 0.75
CA ASP A 83 28.57 21.25 1.16
C ASP A 83 27.51 22.12 0.41
N PRO A 84 26.72 21.52 -0.50
CA PRO A 84 25.74 22.25 -1.28
C PRO A 84 24.42 22.50 -0.53
N PHE A 85 24.20 21.85 0.62
CA PHE A 85 22.95 21.86 1.37
C PHE A 85 22.83 23.07 2.32
N GLY A 86 23.95 23.67 2.73
CA GLY A 86 23.98 24.87 3.58
C GLY A 86 23.57 26.16 2.87
N VAL A 87 23.48 26.15 1.54
CA VAL A 87 23.22 27.34 0.72
C VAL A 87 21.72 27.61 0.64
N LYS A 88 21.26 28.68 1.30
CA LYS A 88 19.85 29.12 1.26
C LYS A 88 19.37 29.30 -0.18
N GLY A 89 18.37 28.52 -0.57
CA GLY A 89 17.70 28.60 -1.88
C GLY A 89 18.24 27.62 -2.92
N ASN A 90 19.31 26.87 -2.64
CA ASN A 90 19.73 25.78 -3.52
C ASN A 90 18.79 24.58 -3.33
N MET A 91 17.85 24.41 -4.27
CA MET A 91 16.91 23.29 -4.29
C MET A 91 17.21 22.29 -5.41
N ASN A 92 18.40 22.37 -6.03
CA ASN A 92 18.72 21.54 -7.18
C ASN A 92 18.73 20.06 -6.79
N ILE A 93 19.42 19.69 -5.71
CA ILE A 93 19.44 18.30 -5.22
C ILE A 93 18.03 17.83 -4.86
N THR A 94 17.30 18.62 -4.08
CA THR A 94 15.91 18.30 -3.70
C THR A 94 15.05 18.04 -4.94
N ARG A 95 15.05 18.95 -5.92
CA ARG A 95 14.24 18.84 -7.14
C ARG A 95 14.64 17.64 -7.99
N GLU A 96 15.94 17.37 -8.11
CA GLU A 96 16.45 16.23 -8.87
C GLU A 96 16.04 14.90 -8.22
N LEU A 97 16.12 14.79 -6.89
CA LEU A 97 15.65 13.62 -6.14
C LEU A 97 14.13 13.49 -6.16
N THR A 98 13.36 14.57 -5.98
CA THR A 98 11.89 14.53 -6.09
C THR A 98 11.46 14.04 -7.48
N ASN A 99 12.13 14.51 -8.54
CA ASN A 99 11.87 14.03 -9.90
C ASN A 99 12.25 12.56 -10.09
N LEU A 100 13.36 12.12 -9.49
CA LEU A 100 13.81 10.73 -9.56
C LEU A 100 12.84 9.80 -8.83
N PHE A 101 12.51 10.14 -7.58
CA PHE A 101 11.67 9.32 -6.71
C PHE A 101 10.17 9.42 -7.02
N GLY A 102 9.72 10.50 -7.67
CA GLY A 102 8.37 10.58 -8.24
C GLY A 102 8.14 9.59 -9.39
N GLN A 103 9.20 8.98 -9.92
CA GLN A 103 9.10 7.96 -10.96
C GLN A 103 9.53 6.56 -10.50
N ARG A 104 10.28 6.45 -9.40
CA ARG A 104 10.93 5.20 -8.95
C ARG A 104 10.99 5.18 -7.42
N LEU A 105 10.50 4.14 -6.76
CA LEU A 105 10.54 4.08 -5.29
C LEU A 105 11.93 3.71 -4.76
N VAL A 106 12.57 2.79 -5.48
CA VAL A 106 13.88 2.26 -5.15
C VAL A 106 14.77 2.49 -6.36
N VAL A 107 15.96 3.01 -6.12
CA VAL A 107 16.95 3.24 -7.17
C VAL A 107 18.27 2.61 -6.77
N THR A 108 19.04 2.19 -7.76
CA THR A 108 20.40 1.74 -7.52
C THR A 108 21.31 2.94 -7.29
N GLY A 109 22.45 2.68 -6.65
CA GLY A 109 23.53 3.64 -6.59
C GLY A 109 24.01 4.17 -7.94
N GLU A 110 24.01 3.32 -8.97
CA GLU A 110 24.38 3.70 -10.34
C GLU A 110 23.35 4.67 -10.94
N THR A 111 22.07 4.51 -10.61
CA THR A 111 21.01 5.44 -11.01
C THR A 111 21.23 6.82 -10.39
N LEU A 112 21.52 6.89 -9.08
CA LEU A 112 21.88 8.16 -8.42
C LEU A 112 23.12 8.77 -9.07
N ARG A 113 24.18 7.97 -9.22
CA ARG A 113 25.43 8.41 -9.85
C ARG A 113 25.20 9.03 -11.23
N SER A 114 24.42 8.34 -12.08
CA SER A 114 24.09 8.85 -13.42
C SER A 114 23.21 10.09 -13.38
N ARG A 115 22.26 10.19 -12.43
CA ARG A 115 21.36 11.34 -12.31
C ARG A 115 22.13 12.61 -11.95
N PHE A 116 23.06 12.50 -11.03
CA PHE A 116 23.90 13.59 -10.55
C PHE A 116 25.23 13.74 -11.32
N SER A 117 25.44 12.94 -12.37
CA SER A 117 26.66 12.94 -13.20
C SER A 117 27.96 12.79 -12.38
N LEU A 118 27.93 11.96 -11.34
CA LEU A 118 29.04 11.75 -10.43
C LEU A 118 30.05 10.75 -11.00
N ALA A 119 31.32 10.90 -10.61
CA ALA A 119 32.31 9.87 -10.86
C ALA A 119 32.02 8.61 -10.02
N ILE A 120 32.49 7.45 -10.48
CA ILE A 120 32.22 6.14 -9.85
C ILE A 120 32.65 6.13 -8.38
N ASP A 121 33.85 6.63 -8.12
CA ASP A 121 34.46 6.62 -6.78
C ASP A 121 33.83 7.64 -5.80
N ASP A 122 32.99 8.56 -6.28
CA ASP A 122 32.37 9.62 -5.46
C ASP A 122 30.90 9.35 -5.12
N MET A 123 30.30 8.33 -5.74
CA MET A 123 28.92 7.95 -5.45
C MET A 123 28.73 7.67 -3.96
N GLU A 124 29.63 6.89 -3.34
CA GLU A 124 29.43 6.39 -1.98
C GLU A 124 29.42 7.54 -0.98
N PHE A 125 30.38 8.46 -1.13
CA PHE A 125 30.42 9.70 -0.36
C PHE A 125 29.12 10.51 -0.53
N PHE A 126 28.66 10.73 -1.77
CA PHE A 126 27.44 11.50 -2.00
C PHE A 126 26.19 10.82 -1.43
N ALA A 127 26.11 9.49 -1.52
CA ALA A 127 25.01 8.72 -0.99
C ALA A 127 24.93 8.81 0.54
N ASP A 128 26.09 8.79 1.22
CA ASP A 128 26.17 8.98 2.66
C ASP A 128 25.76 10.42 3.05
N GLU A 129 26.23 11.43 2.32
CA GLU A 129 25.81 12.84 2.54
C GLU A 129 24.29 13.04 2.42
N LEU A 130 23.66 12.36 1.46
CA LEU A 130 22.21 12.35 1.29
C LEU A 130 21.48 11.60 2.40
N ALA A 131 22.03 10.47 2.85
CA ALA A 131 21.44 9.63 3.89
C ALA A 131 21.49 10.32 5.26
N ASP A 132 22.63 10.92 5.62
CA ASP A 132 22.85 11.63 6.89
C ASP A 132 21.91 12.84 7.05
N ARG A 133 21.56 13.46 5.91
CA ARG A 133 20.61 14.58 5.85
C ARG A 133 19.17 14.12 5.72
N ASN A 134 18.88 12.82 5.66
CA ASN A 134 17.54 12.25 5.52
C ASN A 134 16.85 12.54 4.17
N TYR A 135 17.62 12.82 3.11
CA TYR A 135 17.09 12.90 1.75
C TYR A 135 16.80 11.52 1.17
N VAL A 136 17.63 10.54 1.47
CA VAL A 136 17.45 9.15 1.05
C VAL A 136 17.59 8.20 2.24
N ARG A 137 17.06 6.99 2.10
CA ARG A 137 17.37 5.86 3.00
C ARG A 137 18.10 4.79 2.21
N ARG A 138 19.19 4.27 2.77
CA ARG A 138 19.97 3.17 2.20
C ARG A 138 19.34 1.83 2.60
N ILE A 139 19.14 0.96 1.61
CA ILE A 139 18.73 -0.44 1.74
C ILE A 139 19.93 -1.28 1.31
N THR A 140 20.66 -1.83 2.27
CA THR A 140 21.83 -2.67 2.01
C THR A 140 21.36 -4.07 1.60
N ALA A 141 21.64 -4.46 0.36
CA ALA A 141 21.21 -5.74 -0.21
C ALA A 141 22.40 -6.51 -0.81
N GLY A 142 23.07 -7.28 0.03
CA GLY A 142 24.22 -8.09 -0.36
C GLY A 142 25.40 -7.24 -0.87
N LYS A 143 25.63 -7.22 -2.18
CA LYS A 143 26.75 -6.49 -2.84
C LYS A 143 26.33 -5.17 -3.49
N ARG A 144 25.03 -4.86 -3.49
CA ARG A 144 24.49 -3.65 -4.10
C ARG A 144 23.73 -2.87 -3.05
N ASP A 145 23.88 -1.55 -3.09
CA ASP A 145 23.06 -0.66 -2.30
C ASP A 145 21.92 -0.11 -3.14
N TYR A 146 20.75 -0.13 -2.54
CA TYR A 146 19.55 0.49 -3.07
C TYR A 146 19.17 1.69 -2.20
N TYR A 147 18.49 2.65 -2.79
CA TYR A 147 18.13 3.90 -2.15
C TYR A 147 16.65 4.18 -2.36
N THR A 148 16.00 4.63 -1.30
CA THR A 148 14.59 5.05 -1.33
C THR A 148 14.43 6.44 -0.75
N ILE A 149 13.24 7.01 -0.89
CA ILE A 149 12.94 8.38 -0.44
C ILE A 149 13.13 8.52 1.07
N GLY A 150 13.88 9.53 1.48
CA GLY A 150 14.08 9.87 2.89
C GLY A 150 12.97 10.79 3.43
N PRO A 151 12.84 10.90 4.77
CA PRO A 151 11.84 11.74 5.43
C PRO A 151 11.78 13.18 4.92
N GLN A 152 12.93 13.78 4.60
CA GLN A 152 12.99 15.17 4.13
C GLN A 152 12.32 15.37 2.76
N LEU A 153 12.31 14.32 1.93
CA LEU A 153 11.65 14.35 0.63
C LEU A 153 10.19 13.91 0.70
N LYS A 154 9.81 13.06 1.66
CA LYS A 154 8.41 12.61 1.84
C LYS A 154 7.43 13.77 2.08
N GLU A 155 7.87 14.89 2.68
CA GLU A 155 7.03 16.08 2.85
C GLU A 155 6.77 16.87 1.55
N HIS A 156 7.53 16.60 0.49
CA HIS A 156 7.53 17.34 -0.77
C HIS A 156 7.19 16.48 -2.00
N ALA A 157 7.30 15.16 -1.87
CA ALA A 157 6.81 14.22 -2.85
C ALA A 157 5.39 13.84 -2.45
N ASP A 158 4.40 14.24 -3.24
CA ASP A 158 3.13 13.52 -3.21
C ASP A 158 3.46 12.05 -3.53
N ASP A 159 3.07 11.12 -2.65
CA ASP A 159 3.32 9.67 -2.74
C ASP A 159 2.49 9.04 -3.89
N VAL A 160 2.44 9.71 -5.03
CA VAL A 160 1.52 9.47 -6.13
C VAL A 160 2.28 8.69 -7.18
N GLY A 161 2.42 7.38 -6.98
CA GLY A 161 2.87 6.55 -8.07
C GLY A 161 3.03 5.08 -7.78
N LEU A 162 3.51 4.67 -6.62
CA LEU A 162 3.81 3.26 -6.40
C LEU A 162 2.55 2.45 -6.13
N ASP A 163 1.72 2.85 -5.19
CA ASP A 163 0.47 2.16 -4.85
C ASP A 163 -0.38 1.94 -6.10
N SER A 164 -0.64 3.02 -6.84
CA SER A 164 -1.39 2.94 -8.09
C SER A 164 -0.66 2.18 -9.22
N ARG A 165 0.66 1.96 -9.15
CA ARG A 165 1.38 1.10 -10.11
C ARG A 165 1.30 -0.36 -9.69
N LEU A 166 1.51 -0.65 -8.41
CA LEU A 166 1.36 -1.98 -7.83
C LEU A 166 -0.06 -2.48 -8.04
N GLU A 167 -1.07 -1.66 -7.73
CA GLU A 167 -2.48 -1.98 -7.95
C GLU A 167 -2.79 -2.21 -9.44
N ARG A 168 -2.24 -1.39 -10.36
CA ARG A 168 -2.46 -1.56 -11.80
C ARG A 168 -1.81 -2.81 -12.40
N GLU A 169 -0.65 -3.20 -11.91
CA GLU A 169 0.06 -4.41 -12.36
C GLU A 169 -0.38 -5.66 -11.58
N ALA A 170 -1.07 -5.48 -10.45
CA ALA A 170 -1.65 -6.58 -9.71
C ALA A 170 -2.74 -7.27 -10.53
N SER A 171 -2.85 -8.58 -10.34
CA SER A 171 -3.93 -9.41 -10.85
C SER A 171 -4.56 -10.14 -9.69
N ASN A 172 -5.86 -9.93 -9.48
CA ASN A 172 -6.58 -10.42 -8.32
C ASN A 172 -5.91 -9.94 -7.02
N GLY A 173 -5.48 -8.69 -6.99
CA GLY A 173 -4.76 -8.09 -5.86
C GLY A 173 -3.37 -8.67 -5.53
N LYS A 174 -2.84 -9.60 -6.35
CA LYS A 174 -1.48 -10.11 -6.21
C LYS A 174 -0.57 -9.66 -7.34
N ILE A 175 0.71 -9.52 -7.06
CA ILE A 175 1.76 -9.26 -8.05
C ILE A 175 2.82 -10.36 -8.00
N ALA A 176 3.19 -10.87 -9.18
CA ALA A 176 4.24 -11.87 -9.30
C ALA A 176 5.63 -11.23 -9.15
N HIS A 177 6.64 -12.04 -8.81
CA HIS A 177 7.99 -11.54 -8.54
C HIS A 177 8.61 -10.72 -9.67
N GLY A 178 8.53 -11.20 -10.92
CA GLY A 178 9.07 -10.46 -12.05
C GLY A 178 8.32 -9.15 -12.36
N ASP A 179 7.01 -9.12 -12.10
CA ASP A 179 6.20 -7.92 -12.31
C ASP A 179 6.48 -6.88 -11.23
N LEU A 180 6.72 -7.34 -9.99
CA LEU A 180 7.19 -6.46 -8.91
C LEU A 180 8.53 -5.81 -9.29
N GLU A 181 9.51 -6.60 -9.77
CA GLU A 181 10.80 -6.09 -10.25
C GLU A 181 10.64 -5.04 -11.35
N SER A 182 9.70 -5.25 -12.27
CA SER A 182 9.35 -4.30 -13.32
C SER A 182 8.79 -2.99 -12.76
N VAL A 183 7.91 -3.07 -11.75
CA VAL A 183 7.31 -1.88 -11.10
C VAL A 183 8.35 -1.05 -10.35
N ILE A 184 9.24 -1.71 -9.61
CA ILE A 184 10.26 -1.03 -8.79
C ILE A 184 11.56 -0.72 -9.58
N ASP A 185 11.70 -1.23 -10.80
CA ASP A 185 12.86 -1.07 -11.70
C ASP A 185 14.19 -1.51 -11.07
N VAL A 186 14.15 -2.48 -10.15
CA VAL A 186 15.30 -3.07 -9.48
C VAL A 186 15.04 -4.54 -9.13
N ASP A 187 16.12 -5.30 -8.91
CA ASP A 187 16.01 -6.69 -8.43
C ASP A 187 15.28 -6.72 -7.07
N ALA A 188 14.25 -7.56 -6.95
CA ALA A 188 13.42 -7.72 -5.75
C ALA A 188 14.13 -8.65 -4.75
N THR A 189 15.29 -8.21 -4.29
CA THR A 189 16.07 -8.93 -3.26
C THR A 189 15.30 -8.99 -1.94
N SER A 190 15.64 -9.95 -1.08
CA SER A 190 14.98 -10.12 0.22
C SER A 190 14.99 -8.85 1.10
N ASP A 191 16.01 -8.00 0.97
CA ASP A 191 16.09 -6.75 1.72
C ASP A 191 15.16 -5.66 1.15
N VAL A 192 14.98 -5.64 -0.17
CA VAL A 192 14.01 -4.75 -0.85
C VAL A 192 12.57 -5.19 -0.54
N ILE A 193 12.27 -6.49 -0.63
CA ILE A 193 10.96 -7.04 -0.27
C ILE A 193 10.62 -6.70 1.18
N ARG A 194 11.55 -6.94 2.12
CA ARG A 194 11.34 -6.61 3.54
C ARG A 194 11.10 -5.13 3.78
N TYR A 195 11.69 -4.26 2.96
CA TYR A 195 11.42 -2.83 3.02
C TYR A 195 9.98 -2.52 2.55
N LEU A 196 9.58 -3.06 1.40
CA LEU A 196 8.24 -2.85 0.86
C LEU A 196 7.14 -3.36 1.80
N ASP A 197 7.36 -4.53 2.42
CA ASP A 197 6.48 -5.11 3.44
C ASP A 197 6.40 -4.28 4.72
N ARG A 198 7.54 -3.74 5.18
CA ARG A 198 7.54 -2.86 6.35
C ARG A 198 6.80 -1.55 6.13
N GLU A 199 6.90 -0.98 4.93
CA GLU A 199 6.28 0.31 4.61
C GLU A 199 4.80 0.17 4.17
N GLY A 200 4.26 -1.05 4.15
CA GLY A 200 2.84 -1.29 3.88
C GLY A 200 2.45 -1.36 2.40
N TYR A 201 3.41 -1.63 1.51
CA TYR A 201 3.14 -1.68 0.07
C TYR A 201 2.66 -3.06 -0.36
N ILE A 202 3.27 -4.11 0.19
CA ILE A 202 3.02 -5.50 -0.19
C ILE A 202 3.14 -6.42 1.02
N VAL A 203 2.53 -7.60 0.96
CA VAL A 203 2.76 -8.68 1.92
C VAL A 203 3.31 -9.90 1.18
N ASP A 204 4.43 -10.44 1.67
CA ASP A 204 5.09 -11.62 1.09
C ASP A 204 4.27 -12.89 1.29
N LEU A 205 3.91 -13.56 0.20
CA LEU A 205 3.17 -14.82 0.14
C LEU A 205 4.06 -15.99 -0.33
N ASP A 206 5.35 -15.96 -0.03
CA ASP A 206 6.34 -17.00 -0.39
C ASP A 206 6.48 -17.20 -1.91
N GLY A 207 6.77 -16.10 -2.63
CA GLY A 207 7.05 -16.10 -4.07
C GLY A 207 6.04 -15.36 -4.94
N GLU A 208 4.92 -14.98 -4.34
CA GLU A 208 3.98 -13.96 -4.83
C GLU A 208 3.79 -12.89 -3.74
N TYR A 209 3.27 -11.73 -4.11
CA TYR A 209 3.06 -10.63 -3.16
C TYR A 209 1.62 -10.14 -3.22
N LEU A 210 0.96 -10.03 -2.08
CA LEU A 210 -0.31 -9.34 -1.96
C LEU A 210 -0.05 -7.84 -1.95
N VAL A 211 -0.73 -7.07 -2.79
CA VAL A 211 -0.64 -5.60 -2.76
C VAL A 211 -1.67 -5.08 -1.76
N GLU A 212 -1.25 -4.31 -0.76
CA GLU A 212 -2.14 -3.89 0.35
C GLU A 212 -3.31 -3.02 -0.15
N GLU A 213 -3.02 -2.05 -1.03
CA GLU A 213 -4.05 -1.22 -1.67
C GLU A 213 -5.00 -1.99 -2.61
N ALA A 214 -4.69 -3.25 -2.92
CA ALA A 214 -5.52 -4.12 -3.74
C ALA A 214 -6.16 -5.27 -2.94
N ILE A 215 -6.20 -5.18 -1.60
CA ILE A 215 -6.87 -6.19 -0.75
C ILE A 215 -8.34 -6.37 -1.14
N ASP A 216 -9.06 -5.30 -1.47
CA ASP A 216 -10.45 -5.40 -1.92
C ASP A 216 -10.62 -6.16 -3.24
N GLU A 217 -9.63 -6.07 -4.14
CA GLU A 217 -9.60 -6.89 -5.35
C GLU A 217 -9.35 -8.36 -5.04
N TYR A 218 -8.38 -8.62 -4.16
CA TYR A 218 -8.09 -9.98 -3.73
C TYR A 218 -9.25 -10.61 -2.97
N ALA A 219 -9.94 -9.85 -2.12
CA ALA A 219 -11.13 -10.27 -1.41
C ALA A 219 -12.28 -10.64 -2.35
N ARG A 220 -12.52 -9.85 -3.40
CA ARG A 220 -13.49 -10.19 -4.45
C ARG A 220 -13.12 -11.48 -5.17
N TYR A 221 -11.84 -11.67 -5.46
CA TYR A 221 -11.34 -12.92 -6.01
C TYR A 221 -11.57 -14.10 -5.05
N LEU A 222 -11.23 -13.97 -3.77
CA LEU A 222 -11.47 -15.02 -2.78
C LEU A 222 -12.97 -15.36 -2.68
N ALA A 223 -13.83 -14.35 -2.62
CA ALA A 223 -15.28 -14.51 -2.57
C ALA A 223 -15.80 -15.31 -3.76
N GLU A 224 -15.39 -14.98 -4.99
CA GLU A 224 -15.75 -15.73 -6.20
C GLU A 224 -15.29 -17.21 -6.13
N ARG A 225 -14.19 -17.50 -5.44
CA ARG A 225 -13.63 -18.86 -5.36
C ARG A 225 -14.26 -19.73 -4.29
N ILE A 226 -14.98 -19.13 -3.33
CA ILE A 226 -15.63 -19.84 -2.22
C ILE A 226 -17.17 -19.74 -2.26
N GLU A 227 -17.72 -18.90 -3.16
CA GLU A 227 -19.14 -18.58 -3.25
C GLU A 227 -20.04 -19.82 -3.25
N ASP A 228 -19.80 -20.76 -4.17
CA ASP A 228 -20.62 -21.97 -4.33
C ASP A 228 -20.66 -22.82 -3.04
N ASP A 229 -19.54 -22.89 -2.32
CA ASP A 229 -19.43 -23.67 -1.09
C ASP A 229 -20.12 -22.96 0.08
N VAL A 230 -20.00 -21.63 0.16
CA VAL A 230 -20.76 -20.83 1.13
C VAL A 230 -22.26 -20.92 0.85
N GLU A 231 -22.69 -20.83 -0.40
CA GLU A 231 -24.10 -20.99 -0.80
C GLU A 231 -24.65 -22.36 -0.40
N ALA A 232 -23.86 -23.42 -0.58
CA ALA A 232 -24.23 -24.77 -0.16
C ALA A 232 -24.46 -24.87 1.37
N GLU A 233 -23.59 -24.25 2.17
CA GLU A 233 -23.75 -24.20 3.64
C GLU A 233 -25.02 -23.45 4.05
N PHE A 234 -25.39 -22.38 3.33
CA PHE A 234 -26.68 -21.72 3.52
C PHE A 234 -27.84 -22.65 3.16
N ALA A 235 -27.78 -23.34 2.02
CA ALA A 235 -28.86 -24.24 1.60
C ALA A 235 -29.09 -25.38 2.61
N ASP A 236 -28.03 -25.95 3.17
CA ASP A 236 -28.09 -27.00 4.20
C ASP A 236 -28.63 -26.47 5.54
N SER A 237 -28.54 -25.16 5.77
CA SER A 237 -28.98 -24.48 6.99
C SER A 237 -30.32 -23.74 6.85
N SER A 238 -31.14 -24.13 5.86
CA SER A 238 -32.42 -23.45 5.55
C SER A 238 -32.27 -21.96 5.23
N TYR A 239 -31.16 -21.60 4.59
CA TYR A 239 -30.80 -20.27 4.12
C TYR A 239 -30.60 -19.21 5.21
N VAL A 240 -30.34 -19.64 6.45
CA VAL A 240 -30.01 -18.75 7.57
C VAL A 240 -28.89 -19.32 8.44
N LEU A 241 -27.95 -18.48 8.83
CA LEU A 241 -26.83 -18.82 9.72
C LEU A 241 -26.68 -17.77 10.81
N ARG A 242 -26.12 -18.14 11.96
CA ARG A 242 -25.67 -17.11 12.92
C ARG A 242 -24.49 -16.36 12.33
N THR A 243 -24.33 -15.08 12.65
CA THR A 243 -23.23 -14.24 12.14
C THR A 243 -21.87 -14.87 12.40
N GLY A 244 -21.66 -15.45 13.59
CA GLY A 244 -20.41 -16.15 13.92
C GLY A 244 -20.18 -17.45 13.13
N GLU A 245 -21.26 -18.15 12.74
CA GLU A 245 -21.17 -19.36 11.90
C GLU A 245 -20.82 -18.97 10.47
N PHE A 246 -21.47 -17.95 9.90
CA PHE A 246 -21.12 -17.41 8.59
C PHE A 246 -19.65 -16.96 8.54
N GLU A 247 -19.20 -16.20 9.54
CA GLU A 247 -17.82 -15.73 9.63
C GLU A 247 -16.81 -16.88 9.66
N GLN A 248 -17.17 -17.99 10.31
CA GLN A 248 -16.36 -19.18 10.43
C GLN A 248 -16.37 -20.03 9.15
N VAL A 249 -17.53 -20.15 8.48
CA VAL A 249 -17.64 -20.81 7.17
C VAL A 249 -16.72 -20.13 6.17
N VAL A 250 -16.83 -18.80 6.01
CA VAL A 250 -15.96 -18.05 5.09
C VAL A 250 -14.48 -18.25 5.43
N GLU A 251 -14.10 -18.18 6.71
CA GLU A 251 -12.72 -18.39 7.12
C GLU A 251 -12.21 -19.80 6.81
N ASN A 252 -13.02 -20.83 7.07
CA ASN A 252 -12.69 -22.23 6.78
C ASN A 252 -12.54 -22.47 5.28
N GLU A 253 -13.44 -21.91 4.46
CA GLU A 253 -13.41 -22.06 3.01
C GLU A 253 -12.20 -21.35 2.38
N ILE A 254 -11.76 -20.23 2.95
CA ILE A 254 -10.49 -19.60 2.53
C ILE A 254 -9.32 -20.48 2.97
N ALA A 255 -9.25 -20.87 4.24
CA ALA A 255 -8.13 -21.62 4.80
C ALA A 255 -7.95 -23.03 4.19
N SER A 256 -9.02 -23.63 3.66
CA SER A 256 -8.97 -24.94 3.00
C SER A 256 -8.34 -24.88 1.60
N ARG A 257 -8.40 -23.72 0.93
CA ARG A 257 -7.93 -23.51 -0.46
C ARG A 257 -6.69 -22.64 -0.56
N PHE A 258 -6.46 -21.75 0.41
CA PHE A 258 -5.44 -20.71 0.37
C PHE A 258 -4.67 -20.62 1.68
N ASP A 259 -3.34 -20.58 1.60
CA ASP A 259 -2.47 -20.40 2.77
C ASP A 259 -2.37 -18.94 3.22
N VAL A 260 -3.02 -18.01 2.51
CA VAL A 260 -2.86 -16.56 2.68
C VAL A 260 -3.16 -16.07 4.10
N LEU A 261 -4.14 -16.65 4.78
CA LEU A 261 -4.47 -16.25 6.16
C LEU A 261 -3.37 -16.62 7.16
N SER A 262 -2.54 -17.62 6.82
CA SER A 262 -1.43 -18.08 7.65
C SER A 262 -0.15 -17.28 7.41
N THR A 263 0.05 -16.82 6.16
CA THR A 263 1.23 -16.07 5.71
C THR A 263 1.06 -14.57 5.92
N ALA A 264 -0.06 -13.99 5.47
CA ALA A 264 -0.38 -12.56 5.55
C ALA A 264 -1.03 -12.16 6.88
N ARG A 265 -0.34 -12.41 8.00
CA ARG A 265 -0.89 -12.21 9.35
C ARG A 265 -1.18 -10.74 9.69
N SER A 266 -0.43 -9.81 9.11
CA SER A 266 -0.61 -8.36 9.32
C SER A 266 -1.98 -7.88 8.83
N VAL A 267 -2.42 -8.39 7.68
CA VAL A 267 -3.64 -7.96 6.97
C VAL A 267 -4.76 -9.01 7.00
N ARG A 268 -4.61 -10.07 7.78
CA ARG A 268 -5.58 -11.18 7.87
C ARG A 268 -7.02 -10.71 8.15
N SER A 269 -7.18 -9.78 9.10
CA SER A 269 -8.50 -9.28 9.48
C SER A 269 -9.18 -8.55 8.33
N GLU A 270 -8.40 -7.75 7.59
CA GLU A 270 -8.87 -6.97 6.45
C GLU A 270 -9.28 -7.88 5.29
N ILE A 271 -8.46 -8.88 4.97
CA ILE A 271 -8.82 -9.90 3.97
C ILE A 271 -10.14 -10.58 4.33
N LEU A 272 -10.32 -11.01 5.60
CA LEU A 272 -11.54 -11.69 6.04
C LEU A 272 -12.76 -10.77 5.99
N GLU A 273 -12.62 -9.52 6.41
CA GLU A 273 -13.70 -8.53 6.40
C GLU A 273 -14.14 -8.21 4.97
N SER A 274 -13.21 -7.79 4.10
CA SER A 274 -13.52 -7.48 2.69
C SER A 274 -14.05 -8.70 1.94
N THR A 275 -13.58 -9.93 2.26
CA THR A 275 -14.10 -11.15 1.62
C THR A 275 -15.53 -11.44 2.06
N ARG A 276 -15.86 -11.28 3.35
CA ARG A 276 -17.22 -11.47 3.86
C ARG A 276 -18.18 -10.47 3.22
N ASP A 277 -17.78 -9.20 3.13
CA ASP A 277 -18.60 -8.16 2.49
C ASP A 277 -18.81 -8.48 1.01
N SER A 278 -17.78 -8.94 0.31
CA SER A 278 -17.89 -9.39 -1.08
C SER A 278 -18.81 -10.61 -1.23
N VAL A 279 -18.79 -11.57 -0.30
CA VAL A 279 -19.69 -12.74 -0.31
C VAL A 279 -21.14 -12.31 -0.04
N VAL A 280 -21.35 -11.40 0.91
CA VAL A 280 -22.68 -10.82 1.22
C VAL A 280 -23.29 -10.20 -0.02
N ASP A 281 -22.53 -9.36 -0.73
CA ASP A 281 -23.00 -8.69 -1.95
C ASP A 281 -23.30 -9.68 -3.08
N ARG A 282 -22.46 -10.71 -3.25
CA ARG A 282 -22.60 -11.69 -4.34
C ARG A 282 -23.79 -12.63 -4.16
N LEU A 283 -23.97 -13.17 -2.96
CA LEU A 283 -25.05 -14.10 -2.63
C LEU A 283 -26.36 -13.38 -2.26
N GLY A 284 -26.37 -12.04 -2.21
CA GLY A 284 -27.55 -11.27 -1.83
C GLY A 284 -27.97 -11.54 -0.39
N LEU A 285 -27.00 -11.61 0.52
CA LEU A 285 -27.25 -11.86 1.94
C LEU A 285 -27.67 -10.58 2.66
N ASP A 286 -28.53 -10.69 3.67
CA ASP A 286 -28.74 -9.63 4.65
C ASP A 286 -27.98 -9.97 5.94
N ARG A 287 -27.03 -9.11 6.31
CA ARG A 287 -26.20 -9.28 7.51
C ARG A 287 -26.81 -8.51 8.67
N GLY A 288 -27.67 -9.20 9.41
CA GLY A 288 -28.16 -8.76 10.71
C GLY A 288 -27.08 -8.80 11.80
N ARG A 289 -27.47 -8.37 13.01
CA ARG A 289 -26.56 -8.40 14.17
C ARG A 289 -26.19 -9.80 14.64
N GLU A 290 -27.16 -10.71 14.59
CA GLU A 290 -27.03 -12.07 15.14
C GLU A 290 -27.20 -13.15 14.06
N MET A 291 -27.90 -12.83 12.98
CA MET A 291 -28.20 -13.73 11.87
C MET A 291 -27.75 -13.12 10.55
N VAL A 292 -27.41 -14.01 9.62
CA VAL A 292 -27.20 -13.71 8.20
C VAL A 292 -28.14 -14.62 7.42
N GLU A 293 -28.89 -14.05 6.49
CA GLU A 293 -29.85 -14.80 5.67
C GLU A 293 -29.63 -14.57 4.19
N ALA A 294 -29.82 -15.61 3.37
CA ALA A 294 -29.90 -15.45 1.93
C ALA A 294 -31.34 -15.04 1.58
N VAL A 295 -31.57 -13.74 1.41
CA VAL A 295 -32.90 -13.11 1.46
C VAL A 295 -33.94 -13.83 0.60
N GLY A 296 -33.70 -13.99 -0.70
CA GLY A 296 -34.66 -14.62 -1.61
C GLY A 296 -34.98 -16.07 -1.23
N PRO A 297 -33.98 -16.97 -1.17
CA PRO A 297 -34.19 -18.35 -0.78
C PRO A 297 -34.80 -18.54 0.63
N PHE A 298 -34.44 -17.67 1.58
CA PHE A 298 -34.99 -17.71 2.93
C PHE A 298 -36.48 -17.32 2.94
N GLU A 299 -36.86 -16.26 2.21
CA GLU A 299 -38.26 -15.87 2.04
C GLU A 299 -39.11 -17.01 1.45
N ASP A 300 -38.57 -17.76 0.47
CA ASP A 300 -39.24 -18.93 -0.12
C ASP A 300 -39.47 -20.04 0.91
N VAL A 301 -38.47 -20.34 1.76
CA VAL A 301 -38.61 -21.32 2.86
C VAL A 301 -39.69 -20.88 3.85
N VAL A 302 -39.68 -19.61 4.23
CA VAL A 302 -40.64 -19.02 5.17
C VAL A 302 -42.07 -19.07 4.60
N GLU A 303 -42.24 -18.73 3.31
CA GLU A 303 -43.50 -18.81 2.58
C GLU A 303 -44.04 -20.25 2.54
N ASP A 304 -43.20 -21.22 2.17
CA ASP A 304 -43.58 -22.62 2.03
C ASP A 304 -44.04 -23.22 3.37
N HIS A 305 -43.32 -22.93 4.46
CA HIS A 305 -43.73 -23.34 5.80
C HIS A 305 -45.04 -22.69 6.23
N ALA A 306 -45.20 -21.38 6.03
CA ALA A 306 -46.45 -20.68 6.35
C ALA A 306 -47.66 -21.27 5.59
N ARG A 307 -47.50 -21.55 4.29
CA ARG A 307 -48.54 -22.20 3.47
C ARG A 307 -48.85 -23.61 3.94
N ARG A 308 -47.84 -24.38 4.34
CA ARG A 308 -48.00 -25.74 4.84
C ARG A 308 -48.81 -25.76 6.12
N ILE A 309 -48.43 -24.95 7.11
CA ILE A 309 -49.15 -24.83 8.39
C ILE A 309 -50.62 -24.47 8.15
N ARG A 310 -50.90 -23.51 7.25
CA ARG A 310 -52.29 -23.16 6.91
C ARG A 310 -53.05 -24.32 6.27
N THR A 311 -52.40 -25.06 5.38
CA THR A 311 -53.01 -26.21 4.70
C THR A 311 -53.33 -27.31 5.70
N ASP A 312 -52.41 -27.61 6.60
CA ASP A 312 -52.56 -28.63 7.63
C ASP A 312 -53.69 -28.24 8.61
N LEU A 313 -53.70 -27.01 9.11
CA LEU A 313 -54.79 -26.49 9.96
C LEU A 313 -56.16 -26.57 9.28
N LYS A 314 -56.26 -26.24 7.99
CA LYS A 314 -57.51 -26.35 7.25
C LYS A 314 -57.98 -27.80 7.09
N ALA A 315 -57.06 -28.75 7.06
CA ALA A 315 -57.38 -30.17 6.96
C ALA A 315 -57.79 -30.76 8.32
N GLU A 316 -57.25 -30.23 9.42
CA GLU A 316 -57.49 -30.69 10.79
C GLU A 316 -58.78 -30.13 11.40
N GLN A 317 -59.22 -28.95 10.97
CA GLN A 317 -60.33 -28.24 11.61
C GLN A 317 -61.67 -28.41 10.86
N ASP A 318 -62.69 -28.88 11.59
CA ASP A 318 -64.06 -28.98 11.09
C ASP A 318 -64.72 -27.60 10.89
N GLN A 319 -64.30 -26.60 11.67
CA GLN A 319 -64.77 -25.22 11.57
C GLN A 319 -63.59 -24.25 11.64
N LEU A 320 -63.43 -23.45 10.59
CA LEU A 320 -62.35 -22.46 10.49
C LEU A 320 -62.62 -21.23 11.38
N PRO A 321 -61.57 -20.60 11.94
CA PRO A 321 -61.71 -19.41 12.78
C PRO A 321 -62.30 -18.20 12.05
N GLY A 322 -62.96 -17.33 12.82
CA GLY A 322 -63.62 -16.14 12.28
C GLY A 322 -62.74 -14.88 12.29
N THR A 323 -61.62 -14.89 13.01
CA THR A 323 -60.73 -13.73 13.15
C THR A 323 -59.26 -14.11 13.01
N LEU A 324 -58.43 -13.17 12.55
CA LEU A 324 -56.99 -13.38 12.36
C LEU A 324 -56.26 -13.81 13.66
N PRO A 325 -56.53 -13.24 14.85
CA PRO A 325 -55.89 -13.71 16.08
C PRO A 325 -56.18 -15.17 16.41
N GLU A 326 -57.42 -15.64 16.17
CA GLU A 326 -57.78 -17.04 16.41
C GLU A 326 -57.06 -18.00 15.43
N TRP A 327 -56.80 -17.57 14.19
CA TRP A 327 -55.98 -18.33 13.26
C TRP A 327 -54.53 -18.46 13.73
N VAL A 328 -53.94 -17.39 14.25
CA VAL A 328 -52.58 -17.41 14.79
C VAL A 328 -52.50 -18.27 16.05
N GLU A 329 -53.46 -18.14 16.97
CA GLU A 329 -53.51 -18.93 18.20
C GLU A 329 -53.60 -20.43 17.93
N LEU A 330 -54.40 -20.85 16.94
CA LEU A 330 -54.46 -22.27 16.54
C LEU A 330 -53.18 -22.78 15.87
N ALA A 331 -52.39 -21.88 15.27
CA ALA A 331 -51.14 -22.24 14.59
C ALA A 331 -49.94 -22.34 15.55
N GLU A 332 -50.06 -21.93 16.81
CA GLU A 332 -48.92 -21.88 17.75
C GLU A 332 -48.24 -23.24 17.95
N GLU A 333 -49.01 -24.34 18.05
CA GLU A 333 -48.43 -25.69 18.17
C GLU A 333 -47.58 -26.05 16.94
N HIS A 334 -48.05 -25.70 15.74
CA HIS A 334 -47.33 -25.92 14.49
C HIS A 334 -46.05 -25.07 14.40
N PHE A 335 -46.05 -23.85 14.94
CA PHE A 335 -44.83 -23.02 15.02
C PHE A 335 -43.83 -23.60 16.03
N GLU A 336 -44.28 -24.07 17.19
CA GLU A 336 -43.42 -24.66 18.22
C GLU A 336 -42.74 -25.97 17.73
N GLU A 337 -43.42 -26.74 16.90
CA GLU A 337 -42.90 -27.96 16.28
C GLU A 337 -41.93 -27.71 15.12
N LEU A 338 -41.91 -26.49 14.55
CA LEU A 338 -41.02 -26.15 13.45
C LEU A 338 -39.56 -26.21 13.91
N GLN A 339 -38.79 -27.15 13.37
CA GLN A 339 -37.37 -27.29 13.64
C GLN A 339 -36.60 -27.46 12.32
N VAL A 340 -35.84 -26.43 11.97
CA VAL A 340 -35.05 -26.36 10.73
C VAL A 340 -33.55 -26.51 10.98
N SER A 341 -33.12 -26.32 12.24
CA SER A 341 -31.73 -26.43 12.66
C SER A 341 -31.60 -27.13 14.02
N ASN A 342 -30.38 -27.51 14.38
CA ASN A 342 -30.03 -27.94 15.74
C ASN A 342 -29.76 -26.76 16.68
N ALA A 343 -29.58 -25.55 16.14
CA ALA A 343 -29.39 -24.34 16.94
C ALA A 343 -30.73 -23.74 17.37
N THR A 344 -30.91 -23.54 18.68
CA THR A 344 -32.14 -22.96 19.24
C THR A 344 -32.40 -21.56 18.70
N GLU A 345 -31.37 -20.70 18.64
CA GLU A 345 -31.56 -19.30 18.21
C GLU A 345 -31.99 -19.21 16.74
N VAL A 346 -31.48 -20.09 15.88
CA VAL A 346 -31.88 -20.17 14.47
C VAL A 346 -33.32 -20.62 14.34
N ASN A 347 -33.74 -21.65 15.09
CA ASN A 347 -35.13 -22.10 15.08
C ASN A 347 -36.09 -21.01 15.56
N GLU A 348 -35.74 -20.28 16.64
CA GLU A 348 -36.54 -19.15 17.11
C GLU A 348 -36.69 -18.06 16.04
N TYR A 349 -35.59 -17.70 15.38
CA TYR A 349 -35.60 -16.73 14.28
C TYR A 349 -36.50 -17.17 13.12
N VAL A 350 -36.37 -18.41 12.65
CA VAL A 350 -37.21 -18.93 11.56
C VAL A 350 -38.68 -19.03 11.97
N ARG A 351 -38.97 -19.41 13.22
CA ARG A 351 -40.34 -19.47 13.74
C ARG A 351 -41.00 -18.09 13.75
N ASP A 352 -40.27 -17.08 14.19
CA ASP A 352 -40.79 -15.70 14.21
C ASP A 352 -41.06 -15.21 12.77
N ALA A 353 -40.14 -15.46 11.85
CA ALA A 353 -40.33 -15.13 10.43
C ALA A 353 -41.54 -15.86 9.81
N VAL A 354 -41.69 -17.16 10.08
CA VAL A 354 -42.83 -17.98 9.62
C VAL A 354 -44.14 -17.51 10.25
N ARG A 355 -44.15 -17.15 11.54
CA ARG A 355 -45.34 -16.63 12.23
C ARG A 355 -45.79 -15.32 11.60
N ASP A 356 -44.86 -14.41 11.34
CA ASP A 356 -45.15 -13.13 10.69
C ASP A 356 -45.66 -13.31 9.26
N ARG A 357 -45.00 -14.17 8.46
CA ARG A 357 -45.44 -14.46 7.10
C ARG A 357 -46.80 -15.16 7.08
N TYR A 358 -47.03 -16.11 7.98
CA TYR A 358 -48.32 -16.80 8.14
C TYR A 358 -49.43 -15.81 8.44
N ARG A 359 -49.22 -14.87 9.37
CA ARG A 359 -50.20 -13.83 9.69
C ARG A 359 -50.55 -13.00 8.45
N CYS A 360 -49.55 -12.57 7.68
CA CYS A 360 -49.76 -11.83 6.43
C CYS A 360 -50.56 -12.68 5.43
N LEU A 361 -50.17 -13.93 5.23
CA LEU A 361 -50.80 -14.85 4.29
C LEU A 361 -52.27 -15.13 4.62
N VAL A 362 -52.58 -15.40 5.90
CA VAL A 362 -53.97 -15.58 6.34
C VAL A 362 -54.79 -14.30 6.17
N ASN A 363 -54.22 -13.14 6.51
CA ASN A 363 -54.88 -11.86 6.30
C ASN A 363 -55.22 -11.64 4.82
N GLU A 364 -54.26 -11.85 3.93
CA GLU A 364 -54.43 -11.70 2.48
C GLU A 364 -55.49 -12.67 1.93
N GLU A 365 -55.38 -13.96 2.26
CA GLU A 365 -56.19 -15.00 1.61
C GLU A 365 -57.57 -15.21 2.24
N GLU A 366 -57.71 -15.10 3.56
CA GLU A 366 -58.99 -15.34 4.25
C GLU A 366 -59.76 -14.04 4.50
N PHE A 367 -59.05 -12.91 4.66
CA PHE A 367 -59.63 -11.62 5.03
C PHE A 367 -59.45 -10.52 3.98
N GLY A 368 -58.86 -10.83 2.82
CA GLY A 368 -58.66 -9.89 1.72
C GLY A 368 -57.71 -8.73 2.05
N GLY A 369 -56.79 -8.93 3.00
CA GLY A 369 -55.84 -7.92 3.48
C GLY A 369 -56.46 -6.84 4.38
N MET A 370 -57.68 -7.05 4.89
CA MET A 370 -58.42 -6.04 5.65
C MET A 370 -58.39 -6.24 7.17
N ALA A 371 -57.85 -7.36 7.66
CA ALA A 371 -57.64 -7.57 9.09
C ALA A 371 -56.35 -6.87 9.54
N ALA A 372 -56.42 -6.11 10.64
CA ALA A 372 -55.29 -5.42 11.24
C ALA A 372 -54.81 -6.18 12.49
#